data_AF-N8XFS6-F1
#
_entry.id   AF-N8XFS6-F1
#
_cell.length_a   1.000
_cell.length_b   1.000
_cell.length_c   1.000
_cell.angle_alpha   90.00
_cell.angle_beta   90.00
_cell.angle_gamma   90.00
#
_symmetry.space_group_name_H-M   'P 1'
#
loop_
_entity.id
_entity.type
_entity.pdbx_description
1 polymer ?
#
loop_
_entity_poly.entity_id
_entity_poly.type
_entity_poly.pdbx_seq_one_letter_code
_entity_poly.pdbx_strand_id
1 'polypeptide(L)'
;MRFFQKKISTVSSIFLGITLLFKATSALAHVKLLSAVPAMNATVTDQPKNLTLNFGEEVMLMNIKLIDAQQKNISLNYKVNHDLKKSFNVPVPNLKKGKYTVTWTTMGKDGHNMSGEYSFTLQ
;
A
#
# COMPACT_ATOMS: atom_id res chain seq x y z
N MET A 1 -63.77 20.34 -47.74
CA MET A 1 -62.81 20.16 -48.86
C MET A 1 -61.94 21.41 -48.94
N ARG A 2 -60.64 21.23 -49.21
CA ARG A 2 -59.53 22.20 -49.28
C ARG A 2 -58.72 22.43 -47.99
N PHE A 3 -57.64 21.65 -47.91
CA PHE A 3 -56.41 21.89 -47.17
C PHE A 3 -55.71 23.17 -47.64
N PHE A 4 -55.04 23.88 -46.72
CA PHE A 4 -53.86 24.68 -47.05
C PHE A 4 -52.84 24.64 -45.89
N GLN A 5 -51.58 24.43 -46.26
CA GLN A 5 -50.47 24.02 -45.42
C GLN A 5 -49.68 25.17 -44.76
N LYS A 6 -48.96 24.76 -43.69
CA LYS A 6 -47.65 25.25 -43.19
C LYS A 6 -47.58 26.64 -42.54
N LYS A 7 -47.05 26.65 -41.30
CA LYS A 7 -45.69 27.13 -41.00
C LYS A 7 -45.19 26.49 -39.70
N ILE A 8 -44.23 25.59 -39.80
CA ILE A 8 -43.45 25.10 -38.67
C ILE A 8 -42.51 26.25 -38.30
N SER A 9 -42.77 26.91 -37.17
CA SER A 9 -41.87 27.92 -36.61
C SER A 9 -40.94 27.24 -35.63
N THR A 10 -39.73 26.92 -36.09
CA THR A 10 -38.58 26.68 -35.20
C THR A 10 -38.23 27.96 -34.45
N VAL A 11 -37.92 27.88 -33.15
CA VAL A 11 -36.66 28.37 -32.52
C VAL A 11 -36.71 28.28 -30.97
N SER A 12 -35.66 27.65 -30.43
CA SER A 12 -34.96 27.82 -29.12
C SER A 12 -35.55 27.36 -27.77
N SER A 13 -35.04 26.21 -27.33
CA SER A 13 -34.26 25.98 -26.09
C SER A 13 -34.84 26.38 -24.71
N ILE A 14 -35.21 25.39 -23.90
CA ILE A 14 -34.99 25.42 -22.44
C ILE A 14 -34.42 24.07 -21.97
N PHE A 15 -33.13 24.14 -21.61
CA PHE A 15 -32.27 23.21 -20.89
C PHE A 15 -32.90 21.95 -20.27
N LEU A 16 -32.56 20.80 -20.86
CA LEU A 16 -32.58 19.50 -20.19
C LEU A 16 -31.38 19.44 -19.24
N GLY A 17 -31.56 19.88 -18.00
CA GLY A 17 -30.52 19.82 -16.96
C GLY A 17 -30.29 18.39 -16.48
N ILE A 18 -29.49 17.62 -17.21
CA ILE A 18 -28.93 16.36 -16.71
C ILE A 18 -27.81 16.73 -15.73
N THR A 19 -28.10 16.64 -14.44
CA THR A 19 -27.11 16.76 -13.37
C THR A 19 -26.20 15.52 -13.40
N LEU A 20 -25.04 15.65 -14.03
CA LEU A 20 -23.94 14.70 -13.87
C LEU A 20 -23.34 14.87 -12.48
N LEU A 21 -23.91 14.16 -11.49
CA LEU A 21 -23.26 13.93 -10.20
C LEU A 21 -22.07 12.99 -10.40
N PHE A 22 -20.92 13.55 -10.80
CA PHE A 22 -19.66 12.83 -10.74
C PHE A 22 -19.31 12.58 -9.27
N LYS A 23 -19.61 11.39 -8.75
CA LYS A 23 -18.97 10.88 -7.54
C LYS A 23 -17.50 10.61 -7.90
N ALA A 24 -16.62 11.56 -7.58
CA ALA A 24 -15.20 11.28 -7.51
C ALA A 24 -14.98 10.29 -6.34
N THR A 25 -14.97 9.00 -6.64
CA THR A 25 -14.47 8.02 -5.67
C THR A 25 -12.97 8.27 -5.57
N SER A 26 -12.52 8.84 -4.45
CA SER A 26 -11.11 8.78 -4.09
C SER A 26 -10.73 7.29 -4.00
N ALA A 27 -10.05 6.79 -5.04
CA ALA A 27 -9.51 5.45 -4.99
C ALA A 27 -8.45 5.43 -3.89
N LEU A 28 -8.78 4.82 -2.75
CA LEU A 28 -7.85 4.60 -1.65
C LEU A 28 -6.82 3.52 -2.06
N ALA A 29 -5.96 3.84 -3.02
CA ALA A 29 -4.86 2.97 -3.43
C ALA A 29 -3.64 3.17 -2.52
N HIS A 30 -3.84 3.18 -1.19
CA HIS A 30 -2.72 3.14 -0.26
C HIS A 30 -2.06 1.76 -0.41
N VAL A 31 -0.77 1.75 -0.75
CA VAL A 31 -0.03 0.51 -0.99
C VAL A 31 0.02 -0.31 0.30
N LYS A 32 -0.52 -1.53 0.24
CA LYS A 32 -0.56 -2.46 1.37
C LYS A 32 0.57 -3.48 1.28
N LEU A 33 1.04 -3.93 2.43
CA LEU A 33 1.81 -5.17 2.53
C LEU A 33 0.86 -6.34 2.23
N LEU A 34 1.19 -7.13 1.21
CA LEU A 34 0.41 -8.32 0.81
C LEU A 34 0.88 -9.58 1.54
N SER A 35 2.20 -9.73 1.71
CA SER A 35 2.78 -10.88 2.39
C SER A 35 4.15 -10.55 2.96
N ALA A 36 4.59 -11.39 3.91
CA ALA A 36 5.91 -11.30 4.49
C ALA A 36 6.51 -12.69 4.77
N VAL A 37 7.84 -12.74 4.90
CA VAL A 37 8.58 -13.89 5.40
C VAL A 37 9.59 -13.39 6.44
N PRO A 38 9.56 -13.86 7.70
CA PRO A 38 8.51 -14.70 8.31
C PRO A 38 7.11 -14.10 8.16
N ALA A 39 6.10 -14.97 8.03
CA ALA A 39 4.73 -14.52 7.82
C ALA A 39 4.18 -13.80 9.05
N MET A 40 3.19 -12.93 8.83
CA MET A 40 2.52 -12.20 9.90
C MET A 40 1.89 -13.17 10.90
N ASN A 41 2.18 -12.94 12.18
CA ASN A 41 1.79 -13.75 13.32
C ASN A 41 2.27 -15.22 13.27
N ALA A 42 3.23 -15.53 12.40
CA ALA A 42 3.77 -16.88 12.31
C ALA A 42 4.71 -17.18 13.48
N THR A 43 4.73 -18.46 13.86
CA THR A 43 5.75 -19.03 14.72
C THR A 43 6.68 -19.87 13.86
N VAL A 44 7.97 -19.56 13.86
CA VAL A 44 9.00 -20.23 13.07
C VAL A 44 10.02 -20.89 14.01
N THR A 45 10.52 -22.06 13.64
CA THR A 45 11.57 -22.77 14.38
C THR A 45 12.96 -22.51 13.82
N ASP A 46 13.04 -22.23 12.52
CA ASP A 46 14.29 -22.01 11.83
C ASP A 46 14.71 -20.55 11.92
N GLN A 47 16.02 -20.31 12.08
CA GLN A 47 16.60 -18.98 12.09
C GLN A 47 16.34 -18.27 10.74
N PRO A 48 15.57 -17.17 10.70
CA PRO A 48 15.40 -16.43 9.47
C PRO A 48 16.73 -15.81 9.06
N LYS A 49 17.04 -15.86 7.76
CA LYS A 49 18.19 -15.18 7.17
C LYS A 49 17.86 -13.75 6.75
N ASN A 50 16.60 -13.50 6.39
CA ASN A 50 16.12 -12.20 5.96
C ASN A 50 14.67 -11.97 6.40
N LEU A 51 14.27 -10.70 6.43
CA LEU A 51 12.88 -10.26 6.34
C LEU A 51 12.55 -10.00 4.88
N THR A 52 11.55 -10.69 4.33
CA THR A 52 11.00 -10.39 3.02
C THR A 52 9.67 -9.68 3.19
N LEU A 53 9.50 -8.51 2.58
CA LEU A 53 8.26 -7.74 2.56
C LEU A 53 7.79 -7.60 1.12
N ASN A 54 6.56 -8.02 0.82
CA ASN A 54 5.94 -7.92 -0.50
C ASN A 54 4.75 -6.98 -0.46
N PHE A 55 4.80 -5.94 -1.27
CA PHE A 55 3.80 -4.89 -1.38
C PHE A 55 2.95 -5.07 -2.64
N GLY A 56 1.73 -4.53 -2.60
CA GLY A 56 0.81 -4.60 -3.75
C GLY A 56 1.29 -3.79 -4.94
N GLU A 57 2.00 -2.68 -4.68
CA GLU A 57 2.56 -1.79 -5.70
C GLU A 57 4.02 -1.48 -5.42
N GLU A 58 4.68 -0.88 -6.41
CA GLU A 58 6.06 -0.45 -6.26
C GLU A 58 6.13 0.74 -5.29
N VAL A 59 6.98 0.59 -4.28
CA VAL A 59 7.23 1.60 -3.24
C VAL A 59 8.72 1.74 -3.03
N MET A 60 9.13 2.86 -2.45
CA MET A 60 10.48 3.04 -1.89
C MET A 60 10.42 2.67 -0.42
N LEU A 61 11.22 1.70 0.02
CA LEU A 61 11.34 1.36 1.44
C LEU A 61 12.24 2.39 2.12
N MET A 62 11.65 3.34 2.85
CA MET A 62 12.41 4.43 3.48
C MET A 62 13.08 3.98 4.77
N ASN A 63 12.42 3.09 5.51
CA ASN A 63 12.89 2.62 6.80
C ASN A 63 12.32 1.24 7.10
N ILE A 64 13.10 0.43 7.82
CA ILE A 64 12.67 -0.85 8.40
C ILE A 64 13.40 -1.07 9.73
N LYS A 65 12.67 -1.51 10.74
CA LYS A 65 13.20 -1.86 12.06
C LYS A 65 12.71 -3.23 12.48
N LEU A 66 13.57 -3.93 13.20
CA LEU A 66 13.23 -5.17 13.92
C LEU A 66 13.33 -4.88 15.41
N ILE A 67 12.27 -5.17 16.16
CA ILE A 67 12.14 -4.86 17.58
C ILE A 67 11.88 -6.17 18.33
N ASP A 68 12.60 -6.41 19.42
CA ASP A 68 12.37 -7.59 20.27
C ASP A 68 11.24 -7.38 21.29
N ALA A 69 10.92 -8.45 22.04
CA ALA A 69 9.87 -8.41 23.07
C ALA A 69 10.17 -7.42 24.21
N GLN A 70 11.42 -6.98 24.38
CA GLN A 70 11.84 -5.97 25.35
C GLN A 70 11.80 -4.54 24.78
N GLN A 71 11.21 -4.34 23.60
CA GLN A 71 11.16 -3.07 22.89
C GLN A 71 12.53 -2.54 22.47
N LYS A 72 13.54 -3.42 22.38
CA LYS A 72 14.87 -3.04 21.92
C LYS A 72 14.97 -3.19 20.41
N ASN A 73 15.49 -2.15 19.75
CA ASN A 73 15.82 -2.21 18.33
C ASN A 73 16.99 -3.17 18.08
N ILE A 74 16.79 -4.13 17.20
CA ILE A 74 17.83 -4.97 16.62
C ILE A 74 18.32 -4.30 15.34
N SER A 75 19.62 -4.07 15.28
CA SER A 75 20.24 -3.43 14.12
C SER A 75 20.09 -4.31 12.88
N LEU A 76 19.54 -3.73 11.81
CA LEU A 76 19.50 -4.31 10.48
C LEU A 76 20.53 -3.59 9.62
N ASN A 77 21.30 -4.33 8.81
CA ASN A 77 22.21 -3.73 7.82
C ASN A 77 21.43 -3.28 6.58
N TYR A 78 20.40 -2.48 6.78
CA TYR A 78 19.58 -1.89 5.72
C TYR A 78 20.04 -0.47 5.43
N LYS A 79 20.25 -0.17 4.16
CA LYS A 79 20.47 1.19 3.67
C LYS A 79 19.36 1.52 2.70
N VAL A 80 18.71 2.66 2.94
CA VAL A 80 17.72 3.19 2.02
C VAL A 80 18.36 3.36 0.64
N ASN A 81 17.63 2.94 -0.39
CA ASN A 81 17.93 3.28 -1.76
C ASN A 81 16.67 3.88 -2.39
N HIS A 82 16.85 4.63 -3.47
CA HIS A 82 15.73 5.29 -4.15
C HIS A 82 15.00 4.36 -5.15
N ASP A 83 15.19 3.04 -5.03
CA ASP A 83 14.54 2.10 -5.93
C ASP A 83 13.07 1.93 -5.55
N LEU A 84 12.22 1.91 -6.58
CA LEU A 84 10.81 1.53 -6.45
C LEU A 84 10.68 0.04 -6.75
N LYS A 85 10.27 -0.75 -5.77
CA LYS A 85 10.13 -2.22 -5.89
C LYS A 85 8.87 -2.70 -5.19
N LYS A 86 8.34 -3.85 -5.63
CA LYS A 86 7.26 -4.56 -4.93
C LYS A 86 7.77 -5.47 -3.81
N SER A 87 9.03 -5.88 -3.86
CA SER A 87 9.60 -6.85 -2.92
C SER A 87 10.94 -6.37 -2.38
N PHE A 88 11.11 -6.48 -1.07
CA PHE A 88 12.33 -6.12 -0.35
C PHE A 88 12.81 -7.29 0.47
N ASN A 89 14.12 -7.55 0.41
CA ASN A 89 14.77 -8.59 1.20
C ASN A 89 15.84 -7.96 2.08
N VAL A 90 15.65 -8.03 3.39
CA VAL A 90 16.48 -7.33 4.38
C VAL A 90 17.16 -8.36 5.28
N PRO A 91 18.49 -8.52 5.20
CA PRO A 91 19.22 -9.46 6.04
C PRO A 91 19.00 -9.19 7.52
N VAL A 92 18.84 -10.26 8.30
CA VAL A 92 18.75 -10.19 9.76
C VAL A 92 19.95 -10.86 10.42
N PRO A 93 20.42 -10.36 11.57
CA PRO A 93 21.40 -11.09 12.37
C PRO A 93 20.77 -12.36 12.98
N ASN A 94 21.60 -13.19 13.61
CA ASN A 94 21.09 -14.30 14.42
C ASN A 94 20.20 -13.76 15.55
N LEU A 95 19.01 -14.35 15.68
CA LEU A 95 17.98 -13.93 16.61
C LEU A 95 17.93 -14.94 17.76
N LYS A 96 17.58 -14.46 18.95
CA LYS A 96 17.24 -15.35 20.06
C LYS A 96 15.80 -15.84 19.89
N LYS A 97 15.44 -16.92 20.57
CA LYS A 97 14.03 -17.32 20.69
C LYS A 97 13.23 -16.20 21.35
N GLY A 98 12.08 -15.86 20.79
CA GLY A 98 11.25 -14.75 21.25
C GLY A 98 10.32 -14.18 20.20
N LYS A 99 9.47 -13.24 20.64
CA LYS A 99 8.59 -12.46 19.75
C LYS A 99 9.34 -11.26 19.20
N TYR A 100 9.10 -10.97 17.93
CA TYR A 100 9.66 -9.85 17.20
C TYR A 100 8.57 -9.04 16.53
N THR A 101 8.77 -7.73 16.42
CA THR A 101 7.94 -6.81 15.65
C THR A 101 8.77 -6.16 14.56
N VAL A 102 8.30 -6.25 13.33
CA VAL A 102 8.85 -5.56 12.17
C VAL A 102 8.02 -4.32 11.95
N THR A 103 8.66 -3.15 11.89
CA THR A 103 8.01 -1.89 11.51
C THR A 103 8.68 -1.34 10.26
N TRP A 104 7.93 -0.68 9.39
CA TRP A 104 8.47 -0.07 8.18
C TRP A 104 7.79 1.26 7.86
N THR A 105 8.47 2.05 7.05
CA THR A 105 7.91 3.21 6.35
C THR A 105 8.28 3.11 4.88
N THR A 106 7.29 3.33 4.02
CA THR A 106 7.40 3.30 2.57
C THR A 106 6.92 4.61 1.98
N MET A 107 7.39 4.96 0.79
CA MET A 107 6.88 6.07 -0.01
C MET A 107 6.34 5.54 -1.34
N GLY A 108 5.10 5.88 -1.65
CA GLY A 108 4.47 5.56 -2.94
C GLY A 108 4.98 6.45 -4.07
N LYS A 109 4.61 6.12 -5.32
CA LYS A 109 4.92 6.95 -6.51
C LYS A 109 4.30 8.35 -6.44
N ASP A 110 3.21 8.48 -5.69
CA ASP A 110 2.52 9.74 -5.42
C ASP A 110 3.18 10.59 -4.32
N GLY A 111 4.27 10.10 -3.73
CA GLY A 111 5.02 10.79 -2.68
C GLY A 111 4.42 10.66 -1.28
N HIS A 112 3.31 9.92 -1.12
CA HIS A 112 2.74 9.69 0.20
C HIS A 112 3.52 8.65 0.98
N ASN A 113 3.77 8.95 2.25
CA ASN A 113 4.40 8.02 3.18
C ASN A 113 3.35 7.10 3.81
N MET A 114 3.66 5.82 3.87
CA MET A 114 2.83 4.78 4.47
C MET A 114 3.67 3.95 5.42
N SER A 115 3.21 3.81 6.66
CA SER A 115 3.88 2.98 7.66
C SER A 115 3.02 1.76 7.98
N GLY A 116 3.68 0.70 8.45
CA GLY A 116 2.99 -0.48 8.94
C GLY A 116 3.86 -1.28 9.89
N GLU A 117 3.24 -2.26 10.50
CA GLU A 117 3.90 -3.20 11.39
C GLU A 117 3.30 -4.60 11.31
N TYR A 118 4.10 -5.61 11.65
CA TYR A 118 3.64 -6.97 11.89
C TYR A 118 4.57 -7.67 12.89
N SER A 119 4.10 -8.75 13.50
CA SER A 119 4.92 -9.55 14.42
C SER A 119 5.11 -10.98 13.94
N PHE A 120 6.17 -11.64 14.41
CA PHE A 120 6.37 -13.08 14.30
C PHE A 120 7.08 -13.59 15.57
N THR A 121 7.13 -14.91 15.77
CA THR A 121 7.80 -15.55 16.91
C THR A 121 8.83 -16.56 16.41
N LEU A 122 10.06 -16.49 16.93
CA LEU A 122 11.09 -17.51 16.76
C LEU A 122 11.09 -18.43 17.98
N GLN A 123 10.98 -19.74 17.77
CA GLN A 123 10.86 -20.76 18.82
C GLN A 123 12.12 -21.58 19.07
#